data_AF-V4YG91-F1
#
_entry.id   AF-V4YG91-F1
#
_cell.length_a   1.000
_cell.length_b   1.000
_cell.length_c   1.000
_cell.angle_alpha   90.00
_cell.angle_beta   90.00
_cell.angle_gamma   90.00
#
_symmetry.space_group_name_H-M   'P 1'
#
loop_
_entity.id
_entity.type
_entity.pdbx_description
1 polymer ?
#
loop_
_entity_poly.entity_id
_entity_poly.type
_entity_poly.pdbx_seq_one_letter_code
_entity_poly.pdbx_strand_id
1 'polypeptide(L)'
;MEHTVRRARDTDLRGVQRALANSWRVRYDGVIDETMLREQTADLDEFYPRERFADKFDDDRLACFVVISAGDVARICTVNWAPDNTHEFVPGGAAQLRSLYLDPAYWRQGIGTTLYEAGVDWLLCWLGNESVLG
;
A
#
# COMPACT_ATOMS: atom_id res chain seq x y z
N MET A 1 4.78 -20.92 -1.34
CA MET A 1 5.72 -19.78 -1.54
C MET A 1 5.74 -19.00 -0.24
N GLU A 2 6.91 -18.90 0.37
CA GLU A 2 7.08 -18.11 1.60
C GLU A 2 6.98 -16.62 1.26
N HIS A 3 6.18 -15.90 2.03
CA HIS A 3 6.01 -14.46 1.90
C HIS A 3 6.02 -13.84 3.29
N THR A 4 6.62 -12.66 3.42
CA THR A 4 6.75 -11.96 4.69
C THR A 4 6.07 -10.61 4.60
N VAL A 5 5.20 -10.32 5.57
CA VAL A 5 4.59 -8.98 5.72
C VAL A 5 5.37 -8.20 6.77
N ARG A 6 5.69 -6.94 6.47
CA ARG A 6 6.33 -6.03 7.43
C ARG A 6 6.01 -4.57 7.12
N ARG A 7 6.30 -3.68 8.08
CA ARG A 7 6.34 -2.23 7.83
C ARG A 7 7.29 -1.93 6.67
N ALA A 8 6.85 -1.03 5.81
CA ALA A 8 7.65 -0.52 4.70
C ALA A 8 8.88 0.22 5.24
N ARG A 9 9.95 0.21 4.45
CA ARG A 9 11.20 0.93 4.67
C ARG A 9 11.52 1.73 3.42
N ASP A 10 12.35 2.78 3.53
CA ASP A 10 12.76 3.59 2.38
C ASP A 10 13.36 2.75 1.23
N THR A 11 14.11 1.71 1.59
CA THR A 11 14.72 0.76 0.64
C THR A 11 13.70 -0.02 -0.21
N ASP A 12 12.41 -0.03 0.16
CA ASP A 12 11.36 -0.73 -0.57
C ASP A 12 10.81 0.07 -1.75
N LEU A 13 11.14 1.37 -1.86
CA LEU A 13 10.57 2.30 -2.82
C LEU A 13 10.56 1.74 -4.25
N ARG A 14 11.69 1.22 -4.72
CA ARG A 14 11.82 0.70 -6.09
C ARG A 14 10.86 -0.45 -6.38
N GLY A 15 10.72 -1.36 -5.42
CA GLY A 15 9.79 -2.48 -5.54
C GLY A 15 8.32 -2.02 -5.50
N VAL A 16 8.01 -1.03 -4.65
CA VAL A 16 6.68 -0.39 -4.56
C VAL A 16 6.31 0.30 -5.87
N GLN A 17 7.21 1.12 -6.43
CA GLN A 17 6.98 1.84 -7.68
C GLN A 17 6.66 0.87 -8.82
N ARG A 18 7.46 -0.19 -8.97
CA ARG A 18 7.24 -1.21 -10.00
C ARG A 18 5.91 -1.93 -9.81
N ALA A 19 5.60 -2.36 -8.59
CA ALA A 19 4.34 -3.03 -8.29
C ALA A 19 3.14 -2.13 -8.63
N LEU A 20 3.18 -0.85 -8.25
CA LEU A 20 2.14 0.14 -8.56
C LEU A 20 1.96 0.33 -10.07
N ALA A 21 3.07 0.53 -10.80
CA ALA A 21 3.04 0.73 -12.24
C ALA A 21 2.45 -0.49 -12.97
N ASN A 22 2.88 -1.69 -12.60
CA ASN A 22 2.36 -2.92 -13.16
C ASN A 22 0.87 -3.13 -12.82
N SER A 23 0.47 -2.86 -11.57
CA SER A 23 -0.94 -2.90 -11.18
C SER A 23 -1.78 -1.91 -12.00
N TRP A 24 -1.29 -0.69 -12.22
CA TRP A 24 -2.00 0.36 -12.96
C TRP A 24 -2.22 -0.02 -14.42
N ARG A 25 -1.15 -0.46 -15.10
CA ARG A 25 -1.22 -0.89 -16.51
C ARG A 25 -2.29 -1.95 -16.72
N VAL A 26 -2.36 -2.95 -15.84
CA VAL A 26 -3.34 -4.04 -15.96
C VAL A 26 -4.74 -3.61 -15.50
N ARG A 27 -4.85 -2.83 -14.42
CA ARG A 27 -6.16 -2.45 -13.86
C ARG A 27 -6.93 -1.49 -14.75
N TYR A 28 -6.23 -0.58 -15.41
CA TYR A 28 -6.84 0.44 -16.25
C TYR A 28 -6.75 0.12 -17.74
N ASP A 29 -6.24 -1.08 -18.09
CA ASP A 29 -6.28 -1.58 -19.46
C ASP A 29 -7.71 -1.56 -20.01
N GLY A 30 -7.88 -1.02 -21.21
CA GLY A 30 -9.19 -0.80 -21.85
C GLY A 30 -10.07 0.29 -21.21
N VAL A 31 -9.63 0.92 -20.12
CA VAL A 31 -10.31 2.09 -19.48
C VAL A 31 -9.59 3.38 -19.81
N ILE A 32 -8.26 3.36 -19.74
CA ILE A 32 -7.37 4.45 -20.16
C ILE A 32 -6.63 3.98 -21.41
N ASP A 33 -6.34 4.91 -22.32
CA ASP A 33 -5.56 4.62 -23.52
C ASP A 33 -4.24 3.92 -23.16
N GLU A 34 -3.91 2.87 -23.90
CA GLU A 34 -2.74 2.03 -23.62
C GLU A 34 -1.43 2.81 -23.75
N THR A 35 -1.32 3.70 -24.73
CA THR A 35 -0.13 4.54 -24.94
C THR A 35 0.04 5.48 -23.75
N MET A 36 -1.05 6.13 -23.35
CA MET A 36 -1.06 7.00 -22.18
C MET A 36 -0.68 6.26 -20.90
N LEU A 37 -1.22 5.06 -20.65
CA LEU A 37 -0.84 4.25 -19.49
C LEU A 37 0.64 3.89 -19.50
N ARG A 38 1.17 3.49 -20.66
CA ARG A 38 2.59 3.14 -20.81
C ARG A 38 3.48 4.34 -20.55
N GLU A 39 3.15 5.50 -21.12
CA GLU A 39 3.90 6.75 -20.93
C GLU A 39 3.88 7.21 -19.47
N GLN A 40 2.70 7.27 -18.84
CA GLN A 40 2.56 7.70 -17.44
C GLN A 40 3.27 6.81 -16.43
N THR A 41 3.54 5.56 -16.79
CA THR A 41 4.20 4.59 -15.91
C THR A 41 5.63 4.25 -16.37
N ALA A 42 6.13 4.90 -17.42
CA ALA A 42 7.44 4.61 -18.00
C ALA A 42 8.56 5.08 -17.05
N ASP A 43 8.45 6.30 -16.53
CA ASP A 43 9.31 6.82 -15.48
C ASP A 43 8.66 6.54 -14.12
N LEU A 44 9.29 5.64 -13.36
CA LEU A 44 8.79 5.23 -12.04
C LEU A 44 8.95 6.33 -10.98
N ASP A 45 9.96 7.18 -11.11
CA ASP A 45 10.20 8.30 -10.19
C ASP A 45 9.21 9.43 -10.43
N GLU A 46 8.82 9.67 -11.69
CA GLU A 46 7.72 10.60 -11.99
C GLU A 46 6.36 10.03 -11.60
N PHE A 47 6.10 8.77 -11.94
CA PHE A 47 4.81 8.11 -11.65
C PHE A 47 4.51 8.03 -10.15
N TYR A 48 5.53 7.70 -9.35
CA TYR A 48 5.41 7.61 -7.91
C TYR A 48 6.67 8.17 -7.22
N PRO A 49 6.69 9.48 -6.93
CA PRO A 49 7.86 10.17 -6.40
C PRO A 49 8.31 9.65 -5.04
N ARG A 50 9.62 9.76 -4.78
CA ARG A 50 10.25 9.37 -3.52
C ARG A 50 9.65 10.12 -2.34
N GLU A 51 9.39 11.41 -2.49
CA GLU A 51 8.83 12.29 -1.46
C GLU A 51 7.47 11.77 -1.00
N ARG A 52 6.60 11.39 -1.96
CA ARG A 52 5.28 10.81 -1.68
C ARG A 52 5.36 9.51 -0.88
N PHE A 53 6.43 8.73 -1.06
CA PHE A 53 6.65 7.52 -0.27
C PHE A 53 7.24 7.85 1.10
N ALA A 54 8.18 8.80 1.15
CA ALA A 54 8.83 9.24 2.37
C ALA A 54 7.84 9.86 3.38
N ASP A 55 6.89 10.67 2.90
CA ASP A 55 5.84 11.29 3.72
C ASP A 55 5.02 10.27 4.53
N LYS A 56 4.99 9.00 4.11
CA LYS A 56 4.30 7.91 4.83
C LYS A 56 4.99 7.50 6.13
N PHE A 57 6.26 7.83 6.29
CA PHE A 57 7.03 7.48 7.47
C PHE A 57 6.98 8.58 8.54
N ASP A 58 6.66 9.81 8.14
CA ASP A 58 6.55 10.96 9.04
C ASP A 58 5.12 11.18 9.57
N ASP A 59 4.14 10.47 9.00
CA ASP A 59 2.74 10.52 9.43
C ASP A 59 2.45 9.46 10.52
N ASP A 60 2.27 9.94 11.75
CA ASP A 60 1.94 9.14 12.93
C ASP A 60 0.55 8.51 12.87
N ARG A 61 -0.30 8.98 11.94
CA ARG A 61 -1.67 8.51 11.69
C ARG A 61 -1.77 7.66 10.43
N LEU A 62 -0.63 7.15 9.95
CA LEU A 62 -0.55 6.27 8.79
C LEU A 62 0.37 5.07 9.07
N ALA A 63 -0.05 3.93 8.53
CA ALA A 63 0.74 2.71 8.51
C ALA A 63 0.91 2.21 7.09
N CYS A 64 2.17 2.01 6.67
CA CYS A 64 2.53 1.47 5.37
C CYS A 64 3.17 0.08 5.54
N PHE A 65 2.61 -0.91 4.84
CA PHE A 65 3.07 -2.29 4.85
C PHE A 65 3.44 -2.77 3.47
N VAL A 66 4.44 -3.66 3.41
CA VAL A 66 4.84 -4.36 2.18
C VAL A 66 4.79 -5.86 2.39
N VAL A 67 4.57 -6.59 1.30
CA VAL A 67 4.82 -8.04 1.23
C VAL A 67 6.06 -8.29 0.41
N ILE A 68 7.00 -9.04 0.99
CA ILE A 68 8.16 -9.56 0.27
C ILE A 68 7.85 -10.99 -0.18
N SER A 69 8.01 -11.26 -1.47
CA SER A 69 7.89 -12.59 -2.07
C SER A 69 9.03 -12.78 -3.07
N ALA A 70 9.66 -13.95 -3.06
CA ALA A 70 10.82 -14.24 -3.91
C ALA A 70 11.96 -13.19 -3.83
N GLY A 71 12.14 -12.57 -2.65
CA GLY A 71 13.18 -11.56 -2.42
C GLY A 71 12.83 -10.15 -2.89
N ASP A 72 11.61 -9.91 -3.35
CA ASP A 72 11.19 -8.61 -3.90
C ASP A 72 9.84 -8.14 -3.33
N VAL A 73 9.58 -6.84 -3.39
CA VAL A 73 8.30 -6.26 -2.99
C VAL A 73 7.24 -6.66 -4.00
N ALA A 74 6.32 -7.51 -3.58
CA ALA A 74 5.17 -7.90 -4.38
C ALA A 74 4.01 -6.91 -4.23
N ARG A 75 3.90 -6.22 -3.08
CA ARG A 75 2.70 -5.48 -2.69
C ARG A 75 2.98 -4.29 -1.76
N ILE A 76 2.10 -3.29 -1.80
CA ILE A 76 1.95 -2.23 -0.80
C ILE A 76 0.51 -2.12 -0.28
N CYS A 77 0.37 -1.84 1.01
CA CYS A 77 -0.87 -1.48 1.67
C CYS A 77 -0.65 -0.25 2.54
N THR A 78 -1.58 0.70 2.51
CA THR A 78 -1.57 1.84 3.44
C THR A 78 -2.89 1.94 4.17
N VAL A 79 -2.81 2.08 5.48
CA VAL A 79 -3.94 2.28 6.40
C VAL A 79 -3.76 3.63 7.08
N ASN A 80 -4.81 4.43 7.15
CA ASN A 80 -4.84 5.76 7.74
C ASN A 80 -6.02 5.86 8.73
N TRP A 81 -5.88 6.70 9.76
CA TRP A 81 -6.91 6.92 10.78
C TRP A 81 -6.93 8.38 11.23
N ALA A 82 -7.91 8.73 12.05
CA ALA A 82 -8.25 10.09 12.49
C ALA A 82 -9.00 10.95 11.44
N PRO A 83 -9.89 11.86 11.89
CA PRO A 83 -10.81 12.60 11.01
C PRO A 83 -10.12 13.37 9.88
N ASP A 84 -8.96 13.98 10.16
CA ASP A 84 -8.24 14.82 9.19
C ASP A 84 -7.30 14.03 8.27
N ASN A 85 -7.15 12.72 8.48
CA ASN A 85 -6.30 11.87 7.64
C ASN A 85 -7.09 10.79 6.89
N THR A 86 -8.38 10.63 7.15
CA THR A 86 -9.30 9.76 6.40
C THR A 86 -10.19 10.56 5.45
N HIS A 87 -10.81 9.89 4.47
CA HIS A 87 -11.82 10.54 3.62
C HIS A 87 -13.11 10.85 4.40
N GLU A 88 -13.89 11.84 3.94
CA GLU A 88 -15.11 12.33 4.60
C GLU A 88 -16.18 11.25 4.85
N PHE A 89 -16.21 10.20 4.03
CA PHE A 89 -17.15 9.10 4.16
C PHE A 89 -16.77 8.10 5.27
N VAL A 90 -15.60 8.25 5.88
CA VAL A 90 -15.11 7.36 6.93
C VAL A 90 -15.67 7.85 8.27
N PRO A 91 -16.46 7.04 9.00
CA PRO A 91 -17.01 7.44 10.28
C PRO A 91 -15.94 7.76 11.32
N GLY A 92 -16.27 8.64 12.28
CA GLY A 92 -15.42 8.90 13.43
C GLY A 92 -15.08 7.61 14.19
N GLY A 93 -13.80 7.45 14.54
CA GLY A 93 -13.30 6.25 15.21
C GLY A 93 -13.03 5.05 14.29
N ALA A 94 -13.28 5.16 12.98
CA ALA A 94 -12.89 4.16 12.00
C ALA A 94 -11.51 4.45 11.40
N ALA A 95 -10.87 3.40 10.88
CA ALA A 95 -9.68 3.50 10.05
C ALA A 95 -10.02 3.16 8.60
N GLN A 96 -9.23 3.68 7.67
CA GLN A 96 -9.41 3.48 6.25
C GLN A 96 -8.26 2.66 5.66
N LEU A 97 -8.61 1.69 4.82
CA LEU A 97 -7.68 1.07 3.89
C LEU A 97 -7.51 2.00 2.67
N ARG A 98 -6.52 2.90 2.73
CA ARG A 98 -6.34 3.96 1.73
C ARG A 98 -5.84 3.44 0.38
N SER A 99 -4.96 2.45 0.40
CA SER A 99 -4.44 1.87 -0.82
C SER A 99 -4.04 0.42 -0.63
N LEU A 100 -4.26 -0.37 -1.67
CA LEU A 100 -3.91 -1.77 -1.70
C LEU A 100 -3.58 -2.16 -3.15
N TYR A 101 -2.29 -2.27 -3.45
CA TYR A 101 -1.79 -2.55 -4.80
C TYR A 101 -0.84 -3.74 -4.77
N LEU A 102 -1.11 -4.72 -5.64
CA LEU A 102 -0.37 -5.97 -5.79
C LEU A 102 0.10 -6.09 -7.23
N ASP A 103 1.38 -6.40 -7.43
CA ASP A 103 1.89 -6.67 -8.76
C ASP A 103 1.12 -7.86 -9.39
N PRO A 104 0.58 -7.71 -10.62
CA PRO A 104 -0.17 -8.75 -11.34
C PRO A 104 0.49 -10.12 -11.37
N ALA A 105 1.83 -10.20 -11.35
CA ALA A 105 2.56 -11.46 -11.30
C ALA A 105 2.25 -12.33 -10.06
N TYR A 106 1.71 -11.72 -9.00
CA TYR A 106 1.41 -12.36 -7.72
C TYR A 106 -0.11 -12.49 -7.46
N TRP A 107 -0.95 -12.17 -8.45
CA TRP A 107 -2.40 -12.27 -8.31
C TRP A 107 -2.87 -13.72 -8.19
N ARG A 108 -4.04 -13.90 -7.56
CA ARG A 108 -4.70 -15.21 -7.34
C ARG A 108 -3.89 -16.23 -6.52
N GLN A 109 -2.92 -15.77 -5.73
CA GLN A 109 -2.09 -16.59 -4.85
C GLN A 109 -2.39 -16.41 -3.35
N GLY A 110 -3.51 -15.75 -2.99
CA GLY A 110 -3.86 -15.48 -1.59
C GLY A 110 -3.09 -14.31 -0.93
N ILE A 111 -2.00 -13.84 -1.54
CA ILE A 111 -1.21 -12.66 -1.09
C ILE A 111 -2.11 -11.40 -0.99
N GLY A 112 -3.18 -11.37 -1.80
CA GLY A 112 -4.46 -10.68 -1.58
C GLY A 112 -4.78 -10.34 -0.13
N THR A 113 -5.19 -11.41 0.49
CA THR A 113 -5.88 -11.50 1.76
C THR A 113 -4.89 -11.37 2.90
N THR A 114 -3.72 -12.02 2.79
CA THR A 114 -2.68 -11.97 3.83
C THR A 114 -2.26 -10.54 4.19
N LEU A 115 -2.11 -9.64 3.19
CA LEU A 115 -1.72 -8.26 3.49
C LEU A 115 -2.87 -7.45 4.10
N TYR A 116 -4.10 -7.71 3.65
CA TYR A 116 -5.28 -7.08 4.24
C TYR A 116 -5.44 -7.46 5.71
N GLU A 117 -5.37 -8.76 6.00
CA GLU A 117 -5.45 -9.31 7.37
C GLU A 117 -4.33 -8.74 8.25
N ALA A 118 -3.08 -8.72 7.77
CA ALA A 118 -1.98 -8.13 8.51
C ALA A 118 -2.18 -6.63 8.82
N GLY A 119 -2.78 -5.87 7.90
CA GLY A 119 -3.12 -4.46 8.13
C GLY A 119 -4.21 -4.30 9.19
N VAL A 120 -5.23 -5.15 9.17
CA VAL A 120 -6.31 -5.18 10.16
C VAL A 120 -5.79 -5.59 11.54
N ASP A 121 -5.04 -6.69 11.62
CA ASP A 121 -4.46 -7.21 12.86
C ASP A 121 -3.53 -6.20 13.52
N TRP A 122 -2.70 -5.51 12.71
CA TRP A 122 -1.84 -4.45 13.22
C TRP A 122 -2.65 -3.30 13.81
N LEU A 123 -3.70 -2.85 13.13
CA LEU A 123 -4.55 -1.76 13.60
C LEU A 123 -5.27 -2.13 14.90
N LEU A 124 -5.79 -3.36 15.00
CA LEU A 124 -6.45 -3.86 16.20
C LEU A 124 -5.48 -3.98 17.39
N CYS A 125 -4.26 -4.48 17.17
CA CYS A 125 -3.22 -4.50 18.21
C CYS A 125 -2.80 -3.09 18.64
N TRP A 126 -2.67 -2.16 17.70
CA TRP A 126 -2.25 -0.80 17.99
C TRP A 126 -3.32 -0.02 18.78
N LEU A 127 -4.58 -0.04 18.31
CA LEU A 127 -5.71 0.57 19.05
C LEU A 127 -5.95 -0.09 20.41
N GLY A 128 -5.74 -1.41 20.49
CA GLY A 128 -5.83 -2.16 21.74
C GLY A 128 -4.76 -1.77 22.77
N ASN A 129 -3.61 -1.23 22.34
CA ASN A 129 -2.57 -0.74 23.23
C ASN A 129 -2.73 0.75 23.58
N GLU A 130 -3.23 1.59 22.67
CA GLU A 130 -3.51 3.00 22.99
C GLU A 130 -4.64 3.17 23.99
N SER A 131 -5.65 2.29 23.96
CA SER A 131 -6.75 2.26 24.95
C SER A 131 -6.30 1.85 26.37
N VAL A 132 -5.06 1.40 26.55
CA VAL A 132 -4.44 1.11 27.86
C VAL A 132 -3.57 2.28 28.35
N LEU A 133 -3.30 3.26 27.48
CA LEU A 133 -2.51 4.46 27.78
C LEU A 133 -3.36 5.74 27.90
N GLY A 134 -4.68 5.62 27.77
CA GLY A 134 -5.67 6.69 27.98
C GLY A 134 -6.39 6.59 29.31
#